data_AF-A0A7H8T6S4-F1
#
_entry.id   AF-A0A7H8T6S4-F1
#
_cell.length_a   1.000
_cell.length_b   1.000
_cell.length_c   1.000
_cell.angle_alpha   90.00
_cell.angle_beta   90.00
_cell.angle_gamma   90.00
#
_symmetry.space_group_name_H-M   'P 1'
#
loop_
_entity.id
_entity.type
_entity.pdbx_description
1 polymer ?
#
loop_
_entity_poly.entity_id
_entity_poly.type
_entity_poly.pdbx_seq_one_letter_code
_entity_poly.pdbx_strand_id
1 'polypeptide(L)'
;MADTGLLDLVMRPIQARWLDLVLLVDDGVSMLLWRRLVTEVRQLLERTGAFRTVRVHGLDSRSSRAPLISVRPYQNDEGSSAPPLNATDSSLGSTLLLLMSDGVGTAWHDGRIHDVLARLAQLGPTTVMHTLPEPLREYSGIKSSHWRVTTRRAGAANGTWEIHDPVLPPELVPFDGLCVPVLEPSPISVETWARLVGTQGATAELPLLTPAPPALPNPAESRSRARDAEQDQSRTAASMIPVRTPLQLWVHSDHPASSRPGREDR
;
A
#
# COMPACT_ATOMS: atom_id res chain seq x y z
N MET A 1 66.76 -10.39 -12.85
CA MET A 1 65.35 -10.48 -13.26
C MET A 1 64.52 -10.55 -11.99
N ALA A 2 63.73 -9.52 -11.70
CA ALA A 2 62.98 -9.43 -10.45
C ALA A 2 61.59 -10.05 -10.66
N ASP A 3 61.32 -11.13 -9.93
CA ASP A 3 60.05 -11.83 -9.89
C ASP A 3 59.09 -11.02 -9.02
N THR A 4 58.15 -10.30 -9.65
CA THR A 4 57.13 -9.56 -8.91
C THR A 4 55.98 -10.51 -8.66
N GLY A 5 56.02 -11.17 -7.50
CA GLY A 5 54.89 -11.93 -6.97
C GLY A 5 53.70 -10.99 -6.76
N LEU A 6 52.84 -10.91 -7.77
CA LEU A 6 51.57 -10.21 -7.70
C LEU A 6 50.68 -10.96 -6.70
N LEU A 7 50.48 -10.34 -5.53
CA LEU A 7 49.50 -10.77 -4.55
C LEU A 7 48.10 -10.46 -5.11
N ASP A 8 47.39 -11.49 -5.57
CA ASP A 8 46.00 -11.39 -5.97
C ASP A 8 45.13 -11.26 -4.71
N LEU A 9 44.75 -10.03 -4.38
CA LEU A 9 43.84 -9.72 -3.28
C LEU A 9 42.42 -10.07 -3.71
N VAL A 10 42.04 -11.34 -3.52
CA VAL A 10 40.65 -11.79 -3.68
C VAL A 10 39.83 -11.26 -2.51
N MET A 11 39.22 -10.09 -2.70
CA MET A 11 38.15 -9.59 -1.85
C MET A 11 36.98 -10.58 -1.91
N ARG A 12 36.88 -11.47 -0.93
CA ARG A 12 35.68 -12.29 -0.74
C ARG A 12 34.64 -11.40 -0.04
N PRO A 13 33.49 -11.08 -0.66
CA PRO A 13 32.45 -10.32 0.02
C PRO A 13 32.06 -11.09 1.29
N ILE A 14 32.34 -10.53 2.46
CA ILE A 14 31.63 -10.95 3.66
C ILE A 14 30.16 -10.71 3.33
N GLN A 15 29.35 -11.77 3.33
CA GLN A 15 27.90 -11.60 3.31
C GLN A 15 27.52 -10.88 4.60
N ALA A 16 27.58 -9.54 4.57
CA ALA A 16 26.99 -8.74 5.60
C ALA A 16 25.50 -9.11 5.57
N ARG A 17 24.98 -9.60 6.71
CA ARG A 17 23.55 -9.76 6.94
C ARG A 17 22.92 -8.37 6.96
N TRP A 18 22.70 -7.84 5.78
CA TRP A 18 22.42 -6.43 5.51
C TRP A 18 20.94 -6.07 5.73
N LEU A 19 20.05 -7.08 5.80
CA LEU A 19 18.63 -6.89 6.01
C LEU A 19 18.16 -7.52 7.32
N ASP A 20 17.23 -6.84 8.00
CA ASP A 20 16.32 -7.45 8.95
C ASP A 20 15.09 -7.99 8.21
N LEU A 21 14.42 -9.01 8.76
CA LEU A 21 13.16 -9.54 8.24
C LEU A 21 12.05 -9.38 9.27
N VAL A 22 10.93 -8.82 8.83
CA VAL A 22 9.64 -8.90 9.52
C VAL A 22 8.73 -9.83 8.74
N LEU A 23 8.40 -10.97 9.34
CA LEU A 23 7.38 -11.90 8.87
C LEU A 23 6.06 -11.54 9.53
N LEU A 24 5.19 -10.86 8.77
CA LEU A 24 3.80 -10.67 9.17
C LEU A 24 3.01 -11.91 8.78
N VAL A 25 2.14 -12.37 9.68
CA VAL A 25 1.27 -13.51 9.45
C VAL A 25 -0.16 -13.05 9.64
N ASP A 26 -0.99 -13.25 8.63
CA ASP A 26 -2.43 -13.01 8.75
C ASP A 26 -3.04 -13.93 9.81
N ASP A 27 -3.78 -13.35 10.74
CA ASP A 27 -4.44 -14.03 11.85
C ASP A 27 -5.93 -14.35 11.57
N GLY A 28 -6.31 -14.38 10.29
CA GLY A 28 -7.59 -14.91 9.81
C GLY A 28 -7.85 -16.34 10.29
N VAL A 29 -9.12 -16.72 10.49
CA VAL A 29 -9.45 -18.08 10.99
C VAL A 29 -8.98 -19.16 10.01
N SER A 30 -9.09 -18.89 8.70
CA SER A 30 -8.62 -19.77 7.63
C SER A 30 -7.09 -19.98 7.65
N MET A 31 -6.32 -19.04 8.21
CA MET A 31 -4.88 -19.17 8.38
C MET A 31 -4.45 -20.27 9.36
N LEU A 32 -5.37 -20.79 10.19
CA LEU A 32 -5.11 -21.97 11.00
C LEU A 32 -4.71 -23.20 10.17
N LEU A 33 -5.24 -23.32 8.94
CA LEU A 33 -4.90 -24.40 8.01
C LEU A 33 -3.48 -24.24 7.44
N TRP A 34 -2.98 -22.99 7.37
CA TRP A 34 -1.70 -22.63 6.77
C TRP A 34 -0.55 -22.51 7.79
N ARG A 35 -0.81 -22.74 9.08
CA ARG A 35 0.19 -22.64 10.17
C ARG A 35 1.45 -23.45 9.92
N ARG A 36 1.30 -24.65 9.35
CA ARG A 36 2.44 -25.52 9.03
C ARG A 36 3.33 -24.86 7.95
N LEU A 37 2.74 -24.38 6.87
CA LEU A 37 3.46 -23.68 5.80
C LEU A 37 4.17 -22.43 6.33
N VAL A 38 3.50 -21.62 7.16
CA VAL A 38 4.11 -20.45 7.81
C VAL A 38 5.33 -20.85 8.64
N THR A 39 5.23 -21.95 9.39
CA THR A 39 6.35 -22.46 10.20
C THR A 39 7.50 -22.93 9.33
N GLU A 40 7.22 -23.66 8.25
CA GLU A 40 8.23 -24.16 7.30
C GLU A 40 8.96 -23.00 6.61
N VAL A 41 8.22 -22.02 6.08
CA VAL A 41 8.79 -20.81 5.44
C VAL A 41 9.65 -20.03 6.44
N ARG A 42 9.16 -19.81 7.66
CA ARG A 42 9.92 -19.14 8.72
C ARG A 42 11.24 -19.86 8.99
N GLN A 43 11.20 -21.18 9.19
CA GLN A 43 12.39 -21.98 9.48
C GLN A 43 13.40 -21.94 8.32
N LEU A 44 12.92 -21.97 7.08
CA LEU A 44 13.77 -21.82 5.91
C LEU A 44 14.45 -20.45 5.89
N LEU A 45 13.70 -19.36 6.10
CA LEU A 45 14.23 -18.00 6.15
C LEU A 45 15.28 -17.81 7.25
N GLU A 46 15.02 -18.34 8.46
CA GLU A 46 15.99 -18.35 9.57
C GLU A 46 17.28 -19.11 9.21
N ARG A 47 17.17 -20.23 8.48
CA ARG A 47 18.32 -21.06 8.06
C ARG A 47 19.13 -20.48 6.92
N THR A 48 18.55 -19.60 6.08
CA THR A 48 19.31 -18.97 4.98
C THR A 48 20.49 -18.14 5.48
N GLY A 49 20.41 -17.62 6.72
CA GLY A 49 21.41 -16.72 7.27
C GLY A 49 21.53 -15.37 6.55
N ALA A 50 20.61 -15.06 5.62
CA ALA A 50 20.58 -13.82 4.84
C ALA A 50 20.18 -12.60 5.69
N PHE A 51 19.41 -12.84 6.76
CA PHE A 51 18.86 -11.80 7.63
C PHE A 51 19.60 -11.72 8.96
N ARG A 52 19.80 -10.49 9.45
CA ARG A 52 20.40 -10.24 10.77
C ARG A 52 19.44 -10.62 11.89
N THR A 53 18.18 -10.21 11.76
CA THR A 53 17.10 -10.59 12.67
C THR A 53 15.89 -11.07 11.88
N VAL A 54 15.14 -12.01 12.46
CA VAL A 54 13.84 -12.45 11.95
C VAL A 54 12.81 -12.24 13.05
N ARG A 55 11.91 -11.28 12.85
CA ARG A 55 10.80 -10.98 13.76
C ARG A 55 9.50 -11.50 13.16
N VAL A 56 8.62 -12.04 14.00
CA VAL A 56 7.35 -12.61 13.56
C VAL A 56 6.22 -11.94 14.33
N HIS A 57 5.25 -11.39 13.61
CA HIS A 57 4.09 -10.70 14.16
C HIS A 57 2.80 -11.19 13.51
N GLY A 58 1.69 -11.05 14.21
CA GLY A 58 0.37 -11.29 13.65
C GLY A 58 -0.23 -10.03 13.03
N LEU A 59 -1.14 -10.20 12.09
CA LEU A 59 -1.88 -9.13 11.44
C LEU A 59 -3.37 -9.49 11.48
N ASP A 60 -4.17 -8.72 12.22
CA ASP A 60 -5.61 -8.95 12.31
C ASP A 60 -6.31 -8.47 11.03
N SER A 61 -6.75 -9.43 10.23
CA SER A 61 -7.54 -9.21 9.01
C SER A 61 -9.05 -9.40 9.21
N ARG A 62 -9.49 -9.77 10.42
CA ARG A 62 -10.89 -10.17 10.72
C ARG A 62 -11.70 -9.03 11.30
N SER A 63 -11.08 -8.23 12.17
CA SER A 63 -11.75 -7.14 12.87
C SER A 63 -12.30 -6.10 11.90
N SER A 64 -13.41 -5.49 12.28
CA SER A 64 -13.98 -4.32 11.60
C SER A 64 -13.20 -3.03 11.88
N ARG A 65 -12.26 -3.05 12.83
CA ARG A 65 -11.36 -1.92 13.13
C ARG A 65 -10.17 -1.89 12.16
N ALA A 66 -9.38 -0.82 12.19
CA ALA A 66 -8.14 -0.78 11.40
C ALA A 66 -7.26 -2.02 11.69
N PRO A 67 -6.60 -2.62 10.67
CA PRO A 67 -5.74 -3.79 10.87
C PRO A 67 -4.69 -3.51 11.94
N LEU A 68 -4.64 -4.37 12.95
CA LEU A 68 -3.69 -4.26 14.06
C LEU A 68 -2.58 -5.29 13.90
N ILE A 69 -1.35 -4.88 14.22
CA ILE A 69 -0.21 -5.77 14.28
C ILE A 69 -0.06 -6.24 15.73
N SER A 70 -0.20 -7.54 15.96
CA SER A 70 -0.03 -8.16 17.27
C SER A 70 1.42 -8.57 17.49
N VAL A 71 1.85 -8.65 18.75
CA VAL A 71 3.23 -9.06 19.09
C VAL A 71 3.54 -10.45 18.52
N ARG A 72 2.57 -11.36 18.50
CA ARG A 72 2.69 -12.73 18.00
C ARG A 72 1.45 -13.13 17.22
N PRO A 73 1.60 -13.93 16.15
CA PRO A 73 0.47 -14.44 15.41
C PRO A 73 -0.33 -15.47 16.19
N TYR A 74 -1.61 -15.61 15.84
CA TYR A 74 -2.58 -16.53 16.42
C TYR A 74 -2.83 -16.33 17.92
N GLN A 75 -2.49 -15.16 18.46
CA GLN A 75 -2.79 -14.77 19.83
C GLN A 75 -3.85 -13.67 19.82
N ASN A 76 -5.07 -14.00 20.28
CA ASN A 76 -6.13 -13.02 20.52
C ASN A 76 -5.82 -12.24 21.82
N ASP A 77 -4.70 -11.53 21.86
CA ASP A 77 -4.44 -10.60 22.97
C ASP A 77 -5.05 -9.26 22.59
N GLU A 78 -6.30 -9.03 23.00
CA GLU A 78 -7.02 -7.75 22.83
C GLU A 78 -6.33 -6.55 23.51
N GLY A 79 -5.19 -6.78 24.20
CA GLY A 79 -4.36 -5.75 24.85
C GLY A 79 -2.87 -5.73 24.46
N SER A 80 -2.39 -6.62 23.58
CA SER A 80 -0.97 -6.70 23.21
C SER A 80 -0.74 -6.27 21.75
N SER A 81 -0.79 -4.95 21.53
CA SER A 81 -0.33 -4.40 20.26
C SER A 81 1.18 -4.57 20.17
N ALA A 82 1.69 -5.08 19.05
CA ALA A 82 3.09 -4.86 18.73
C ALA A 82 3.35 -3.35 18.72
N PRO A 83 4.57 -2.89 19.03
CA PRO A 83 4.92 -1.52 18.74
C PRO A 83 4.58 -1.27 17.26
N PRO A 84 3.94 -0.14 16.92
CA PRO A 84 3.67 0.18 15.53
C PRO A 84 4.96 -0.03 14.73
N LEU A 85 4.85 -0.65 13.55
CA LEU A 85 5.92 -0.63 12.57
C LEU A 85 6.11 0.85 12.17
N ASN A 86 6.86 1.55 13.01
CA ASN A 86 6.91 2.99 13.01
C ASN A 86 7.68 3.40 11.77
N ALA A 87 7.03 4.15 10.88
CA ALA A 87 7.65 4.78 9.72
C ALA A 87 8.86 5.66 10.06
N THR A 88 9.08 5.97 11.35
CA THR A 88 10.22 6.71 11.88
C THR A 88 11.40 5.84 12.33
N ASP A 89 11.29 4.51 12.29
CA ASP A 89 12.42 3.63 12.55
C ASP A 89 13.37 3.69 11.34
N SER A 90 14.49 4.39 11.49
CA SER A 90 15.52 4.55 10.45
C SER A 90 16.09 3.21 9.94
N SER A 91 15.75 2.08 10.56
CA SER A 91 16.08 0.72 10.11
C SER A 91 15.15 0.15 9.03
N LEU A 92 14.03 0.81 8.69
CA LEU A 92 13.08 0.31 7.68
C LEU A 92 13.65 0.26 6.27
N GLY A 93 14.60 1.14 5.94
CA GLY A 93 15.34 1.08 4.66
C GLY A 93 16.21 -0.18 4.51
N SER A 94 16.45 -0.90 5.61
CA SER A 94 17.16 -2.19 5.68
C SER A 94 16.27 -3.30 6.24
N THR A 95 14.94 -3.13 6.28
CA THR A 95 14.02 -4.16 6.76
C THR A 95 13.14 -4.64 5.61
N LEU A 96 13.19 -5.95 5.37
CA LEU A 96 12.31 -6.62 4.44
C LEU A 96 11.03 -7.04 5.17
N LEU A 97 9.88 -6.79 4.55
CA LEU A 97 8.58 -7.23 5.04
C LEU A 97 8.02 -8.34 4.14
N LEU A 98 7.70 -9.47 4.74
CA LEU A 98 7.00 -10.59 4.10
C LEU A 98 5.69 -10.82 4.85
N LEU A 99 4.55 -10.62 4.17
CA LEU A 99 3.22 -10.95 4.68
C LEU A 99 2.78 -12.32 4.16
N MET A 100 2.53 -13.27 5.06
CA MET A 100 1.89 -14.56 4.74
C MET A 100 0.38 -14.44 4.92
N SER A 101 -0.40 -14.66 3.86
CA SER A 101 -1.86 -14.57 3.94
C SER A 101 -2.55 -15.45 2.89
N ASP A 102 -3.76 -15.91 3.21
CA ASP A 102 -4.68 -16.53 2.26
C ASP A 102 -5.69 -15.54 1.64
N GLY A 103 -5.70 -14.30 2.13
CA GLY A 103 -6.51 -13.20 1.62
C GLY A 103 -8.01 -13.27 1.93
N VAL A 104 -8.44 -14.19 2.79
CA VAL A 104 -9.89 -14.43 3.05
C VAL A 104 -10.48 -13.43 4.06
N GLY A 105 -9.63 -12.79 4.88
CA GLY A 105 -10.09 -11.84 5.89
C GLY A 105 -10.88 -10.66 5.32
N THR A 106 -11.85 -10.14 6.08
CA THR A 106 -12.71 -9.01 5.66
C THR A 106 -11.91 -7.78 5.27
N ALA A 107 -10.79 -7.54 5.96
CA ALA A 107 -9.88 -6.42 5.70
C ALA A 107 -9.15 -6.50 4.36
N TRP A 108 -9.07 -7.69 3.74
CA TRP A 108 -8.59 -7.83 2.37
C TRP A 108 -9.62 -7.40 1.36
N HIS A 109 -10.88 -7.80 1.55
CA HIS A 109 -11.98 -7.49 0.63
C HIS A 109 -12.40 -6.02 0.66
N ASP A 110 -12.34 -5.36 1.81
CA ASP A 110 -12.70 -3.94 1.94
C ASP A 110 -11.51 -2.98 1.73
N GLY A 111 -10.32 -3.51 1.42
CA GLY A 111 -9.15 -2.72 1.06
C GLY A 111 -8.29 -2.22 2.21
N ARG A 112 -8.68 -2.41 3.48
CA ARG A 112 -7.88 -1.92 4.62
C ARG A 112 -6.46 -2.48 4.66
N ILE A 113 -6.27 -3.76 4.29
CA ILE A 113 -4.93 -4.36 4.20
C ILE A 113 -4.14 -3.79 3.02
N HIS A 114 -4.80 -3.48 1.89
CA HIS A 114 -4.17 -2.84 0.74
C HIS A 114 -3.60 -1.47 1.13
N ASP A 115 -4.35 -0.68 1.89
CA ASP A 115 -3.87 0.63 2.39
C ASP A 115 -2.65 0.51 3.31
N VAL A 116 -2.62 -0.53 4.16
CA VAL A 116 -1.46 -0.82 5.04
C VAL A 116 -0.25 -1.21 4.20
N LEU A 117 -0.43 -2.12 3.23
CA LEU A 117 0.64 -2.56 2.34
C LEU A 117 1.16 -1.44 1.44
N ALA A 118 0.29 -0.57 0.93
CA ALA A 118 0.68 0.59 0.14
C ALA A 118 1.60 1.53 0.94
N ARG A 119 1.31 1.73 2.23
CA ARG A 119 2.17 2.52 3.13
C ARG A 119 3.51 1.83 3.41
N LEU A 120 3.50 0.54 3.73
CA LEU A 120 4.72 -0.23 4.03
C LEU A 120 5.65 -0.33 2.81
N ALA A 121 5.08 -0.45 1.61
CA ALA A 121 5.80 -0.49 0.34
C ALA A 121 6.59 0.80 0.05
N GLN A 122 6.23 1.94 0.64
CA GLN A 122 7.00 3.18 0.54
C GLN A 122 8.21 3.21 1.47
N LEU A 123 8.22 2.37 2.51
CA LEU A 123 9.24 2.38 3.56
C LEU A 123 10.38 1.39 3.27
N GLY A 124 10.07 0.26 2.64
CA GLY A 124 11.06 -0.79 2.39
C GLY A 124 10.54 -1.91 1.48
N PRO A 125 11.41 -2.88 1.15
CA PRO A 125 11.05 -4.03 0.34
C PRO A 125 9.93 -4.82 1.00
N THR A 126 8.76 -4.85 0.37
CA THR A 126 7.54 -5.46 0.92
C THR A 126 6.98 -6.48 -0.06
N THR A 127 6.53 -7.64 0.42
CA THR A 127 5.92 -8.66 -0.45
C THR A 127 4.85 -9.43 0.31
N VAL A 128 3.89 -9.97 -0.43
CA VAL A 128 2.87 -10.90 0.06
C VAL A 128 3.20 -12.29 -0.46
N MET A 129 3.14 -13.32 0.38
CA MET A 129 3.13 -14.71 -0.04
C MET A 129 1.73 -15.27 0.13
N HIS A 130 1.07 -15.56 -1.01
CA HIS A 130 -0.30 -16.06 -1.06
C HIS A 130 -0.31 -17.55 -0.75
N THR A 131 -0.93 -17.94 0.37
CA THR A 131 -0.93 -19.35 0.82
C THR A 131 -1.99 -20.21 0.14
N LEU A 132 -3.10 -19.58 -0.29
CA LEU A 132 -4.22 -20.27 -0.93
C LEU A 132 -3.86 -20.85 -2.33
N PRO A 133 -4.26 -22.10 -2.62
CA PRO A 133 -3.99 -22.75 -3.91
C PRO A 133 -4.86 -22.16 -5.03
N GLU A 134 -4.40 -22.31 -6.28
CA GLU A 134 -5.00 -21.70 -7.49
C GLU A 134 -6.54 -21.79 -7.56
N PRO A 135 -7.18 -22.95 -7.34
CA PRO A 135 -8.63 -23.06 -7.50
C PRO A 135 -9.43 -22.23 -6.49
N LEU A 136 -8.81 -21.84 -5.37
CA LEU A 136 -9.47 -21.11 -4.30
C LEU A 136 -9.15 -19.61 -4.34
N ARG A 137 -8.18 -19.17 -5.16
CA ARG A 137 -7.75 -17.76 -5.23
C ARG A 137 -8.86 -16.80 -5.65
N GLU A 138 -9.91 -17.29 -6.31
CA GLU A 138 -11.08 -16.47 -6.64
C GLU A 138 -11.76 -15.89 -5.39
N TYR A 139 -11.73 -16.59 -4.25
CA TYR A 139 -12.32 -16.15 -2.98
C TYR A 139 -11.39 -15.27 -2.14
N SER A 140 -10.13 -15.14 -2.53
CA SER A 140 -9.17 -14.26 -1.87
C SER A 140 -9.37 -12.81 -2.30
N GLY A 141 -9.25 -11.87 -1.36
CA GLY A 141 -9.11 -10.44 -1.63
C GLY A 141 -7.72 -10.05 -2.16
N ILE A 142 -6.75 -10.99 -2.19
CA ILE A 142 -5.45 -10.79 -2.83
C ILE A 142 -5.60 -11.09 -4.33
N LYS A 143 -5.61 -10.03 -5.14
CA LYS A 143 -5.62 -10.11 -6.59
C LYS A 143 -4.33 -9.51 -7.14
N SER A 144 -3.80 -10.04 -8.23
CA SER A 144 -2.55 -9.56 -8.81
C SER A 144 -2.55 -9.63 -10.33
N SER A 145 -1.74 -8.77 -10.95
CA SER A 145 -1.49 -8.71 -12.39
C SER A 145 0.01 -8.68 -12.65
N HIS A 146 0.47 -9.22 -13.78
CA HIS A 146 1.91 -9.32 -14.06
C HIS A 146 2.44 -8.01 -14.62
N TRP A 147 3.55 -7.54 -14.04
CA TRP A 147 4.25 -6.33 -14.46
C TRP A 147 5.75 -6.59 -14.57
N ARG A 148 6.41 -5.86 -15.47
CA ARG A 148 7.87 -5.80 -15.51
C ARG A 148 8.33 -4.76 -14.51
N VAL A 149 9.22 -5.16 -13.61
CA VAL A 149 9.71 -4.37 -12.49
C VAL A 149 11.22 -4.26 -12.57
N THR A 150 11.75 -3.05 -12.43
CA THR A 150 13.18 -2.76 -12.36
C THR A 150 13.52 -2.04 -11.06
N THR A 151 14.55 -2.52 -10.34
CA THR A 151 15.00 -1.91 -9.08
C THR A 151 16.18 -0.97 -9.28
N ARG A 152 16.16 0.19 -8.63
CA ARG A 152 17.26 1.17 -8.73
C ARG A 152 18.46 0.85 -7.85
N ARG A 153 18.25 0.10 -6.77
CA ARG A 153 19.28 -0.37 -5.82
C ARG A 153 18.81 -1.63 -5.13
N ALA A 154 19.76 -2.38 -4.57
CA ALA A 154 19.43 -3.50 -3.69
C ALA A 154 18.66 -2.98 -2.45
N GLY A 155 17.62 -3.71 -2.05
CA GLY A 155 16.79 -3.39 -0.89
C GLY A 155 16.00 -2.09 -1.07
N ALA A 156 15.75 -1.67 -2.32
CA ALA A 156 14.93 -0.51 -2.62
C ALA A 156 13.51 -0.69 -2.08
N ALA A 157 12.97 0.37 -1.48
CA ALA A 157 11.53 0.43 -1.18
C ALA A 157 10.75 0.27 -2.48
N ASN A 158 9.63 -0.45 -2.42
CA ASN A 158 8.90 -0.79 -3.63
C ASN A 158 8.37 0.44 -4.38
N GLY A 159 8.02 1.50 -3.64
CA GLY A 159 7.60 2.78 -4.23
C GLY A 159 8.65 3.48 -5.09
N THR A 160 9.91 3.00 -5.07
CA THR A 160 11.01 3.53 -5.89
C THR A 160 11.33 2.70 -7.13
N TRP A 161 10.57 1.62 -7.37
CA TRP A 161 10.76 0.75 -8.53
C TRP A 161 10.21 1.40 -9.81
N GLU A 162 10.82 1.03 -10.93
CA GLU A 162 10.29 1.33 -12.27
C GLU A 162 9.40 0.16 -12.70
N ILE A 163 8.16 0.47 -13.08
CA ILE A 163 7.13 -0.53 -13.35
C ILE A 163 6.49 -0.23 -14.70
N HIS A 164 6.49 -1.24 -15.56
CA HIS A 164 5.98 -1.14 -16.92
C HIS A 164 5.19 -2.39 -17.29
N ASP A 165 4.24 -2.24 -18.20
CA ASP A 165 3.58 -3.38 -18.79
C ASP A 165 4.63 -4.29 -19.47
N PRO A 166 4.53 -5.63 -19.33
CA PRO A 166 5.54 -6.54 -19.89
C PRO A 166 5.56 -6.54 -21.43
N VAL A 167 4.47 -6.12 -22.09
CA VAL A 167 4.32 -6.21 -23.54
C VAL A 167 4.15 -4.83 -24.18
N LEU A 168 3.38 -3.95 -23.56
CA LEU A 168 2.96 -2.67 -24.13
C LEU A 168 3.86 -1.51 -23.70
N PRO A 169 4.03 -0.49 -24.56
CA PRO A 169 4.72 0.74 -24.21
C PRO A 169 4.09 1.45 -22.99
N PRO A 170 4.91 2.10 -22.13
CA PRO A 170 4.42 2.78 -20.92
C PRO A 170 3.36 3.85 -21.18
N GLU A 171 3.35 4.46 -22.36
CA GLU A 171 2.39 5.50 -22.75
C GLU A 171 0.97 4.95 -22.95
N LEU A 172 0.84 3.64 -23.21
CA LEU A 172 -0.44 2.99 -23.47
C LEU A 172 -1.07 2.43 -22.21
N VAL A 173 -0.26 1.94 -21.27
CA VAL A 173 -0.72 1.27 -20.06
C VAL A 173 0.06 1.79 -18.86
N PRO A 174 -0.45 2.83 -18.17
CA PRO A 174 0.14 3.29 -16.92
C PRO A 174 -0.07 2.25 -15.82
N PHE A 175 0.88 2.17 -14.88
CA PHE A 175 0.74 1.34 -13.70
C PHE A 175 -0.30 1.94 -12.74
N ASP A 176 -1.36 1.18 -12.44
CA ASP A 176 -2.45 1.53 -11.53
C ASP A 176 -2.53 0.60 -10.30
N GLY A 177 -1.54 -0.30 -10.14
CA GLY A 177 -1.45 -1.27 -9.07
C GLY A 177 -0.81 -0.76 -7.78
N LEU A 178 -0.70 -1.66 -6.79
CA LEU A 178 0.19 -1.48 -5.65
C LEU A 178 1.52 -2.13 -6.00
N CYS A 179 2.64 -1.44 -5.72
CA CYS A 179 3.98 -1.98 -5.96
C CYS A 179 4.34 -3.14 -5.02
N VAL A 180 3.42 -4.04 -4.67
CA VAL A 180 3.63 -5.13 -3.71
C VAL A 180 3.54 -6.45 -4.46
N PRO A 181 4.66 -7.19 -4.63
CA PRO A 181 4.61 -8.49 -5.28
C PRO A 181 3.74 -9.49 -4.50
N VAL A 182 3.06 -10.36 -5.22
CA VAL A 182 2.25 -11.45 -4.68
C VAL A 182 2.90 -12.78 -5.08
N LEU A 183 3.74 -13.31 -4.22
CA LEU A 183 4.50 -14.52 -4.45
C LEU A 183 3.66 -15.76 -4.16
N GLU A 184 3.93 -16.79 -4.93
CA GLU A 184 3.52 -18.15 -4.58
C GLU A 184 4.56 -18.75 -3.63
N PRO A 185 4.17 -19.71 -2.77
CA PRO A 185 5.11 -20.48 -1.94
C PRO A 185 5.86 -21.51 -2.80
N SER A 186 6.53 -21.04 -3.85
CA SER A 186 7.30 -21.84 -4.81
C SER A 186 8.74 -21.32 -4.91
N PRO A 187 9.73 -22.21 -5.14
CA PRO A 187 11.13 -21.80 -5.25
C PRO A 187 11.36 -20.74 -6.33
N ILE A 188 10.72 -20.89 -7.49
CA ILE A 188 10.89 -19.98 -8.64
C ILE A 188 10.38 -18.58 -8.32
N SER A 189 9.20 -18.47 -7.69
CA SER A 189 8.62 -17.18 -7.31
C SER A 189 9.51 -16.46 -6.29
N VAL A 190 10.02 -17.18 -5.30
CA VAL A 190 10.90 -16.63 -4.26
C VAL A 190 12.26 -16.24 -4.84
N GLU A 191 12.87 -17.08 -5.68
CA GLU A 191 14.17 -16.81 -6.30
C GLU A 191 14.12 -15.56 -7.20
N THR A 192 13.07 -15.45 -8.03
CA THR A 192 12.88 -14.32 -8.93
C THR A 192 12.81 -13.01 -8.16
N TRP A 193 12.00 -12.96 -7.11
CA TRP A 193 11.89 -11.78 -6.28
C TRP A 193 13.14 -11.51 -5.42
N ALA A 194 13.76 -12.54 -4.85
CA ALA A 194 14.98 -12.37 -4.06
C ALA A 194 16.14 -11.83 -4.91
N ARG A 195 16.27 -12.29 -6.16
CA ARG A 195 17.26 -11.76 -7.13
C ARG A 195 17.00 -10.29 -7.44
N LEU A 196 15.73 -9.94 -7.66
CA LEU A 196 15.30 -8.57 -7.95
C LEU A 196 15.65 -7.61 -6.80
N VAL A 197 15.36 -8.01 -5.55
CA VAL A 197 15.60 -7.18 -4.36
C VAL A 197 17.08 -7.16 -3.97
N GLY A 198 17.82 -8.24 -4.23
CA GLY A 198 19.23 -8.37 -3.86
C GLY A 198 20.22 -7.73 -4.85
N THR A 199 19.76 -7.36 -6.06
CA THR A 199 20.64 -6.92 -7.15
C THR A 199 20.24 -5.52 -7.61
N GLN A 200 21.21 -4.61 -7.69
CA GLN A 200 20.99 -3.28 -8.25
C GLN A 200 20.72 -3.38 -9.76
N GLY A 201 19.69 -2.68 -10.25
CA GLY A 201 19.36 -2.64 -11.68
C GLY A 201 18.71 -3.92 -12.21
N ALA A 202 18.37 -4.87 -11.33
CA ALA A 202 17.72 -6.10 -11.77
C ALA A 202 16.32 -5.81 -12.29
N THR A 203 15.93 -6.58 -13.31
CA THR A 203 14.61 -6.54 -13.90
C THR A 203 13.99 -7.93 -13.83
N ALA A 204 12.71 -8.01 -13.46
CA ALA A 204 11.95 -9.25 -13.43
C ALA A 204 10.48 -8.98 -13.74
N GLU A 205 9.78 -10.01 -14.23
CA GLU A 205 8.33 -9.99 -14.29
C GLU A 205 7.79 -10.57 -12.99
N LEU A 206 6.89 -9.83 -12.33
CA LEU A 206 6.28 -10.22 -11.06
C LEU A 206 4.79 -9.93 -11.07
N PRO A 207 3.97 -10.80 -10.47
CA PRO A 207 2.59 -10.45 -10.12
C PRO A 207 2.59 -9.36 -9.04
N LEU A 208 2.09 -8.17 -9.36
CA LEU A 208 1.89 -7.07 -8.41
C LEU A 208 0.44 -7.00 -7.95
N LEU A 209 0.25 -6.70 -6.67
CA LEU A 209 -1.05 -6.59 -6.02
C LEU A 209 -1.90 -5.53 -6.72
N THR A 210 -3.11 -5.89 -7.16
CA THR A 210 -4.08 -4.93 -7.69
C THR A 210 -4.76 -4.22 -6.53
N PRO A 211 -5.20 -2.95 -6.69
CA PRO A 211 -5.93 -2.26 -5.65
C PRO A 211 -7.23 -3.00 -5.33
N ALA A 212 -7.66 -2.94 -4.08
CA ALA A 212 -8.99 -3.41 -3.74
C ALA A 212 -10.04 -2.59 -4.53
N PRO A 213 -11.12 -3.22 -5.01
CA PRO A 213 -12.23 -2.48 -5.56
C PRO A 213 -12.72 -1.48 -4.50
N PRO A 214 -13.12 -0.25 -4.91
CA PRO A 214 -13.59 0.74 -3.96
C PRO A 214 -14.74 0.16 -3.14
N ALA A 215 -14.61 0.22 -1.82
CA ALA A 215 -15.67 -0.23 -0.92
C ALA A 215 -16.96 0.52 -1.28
N LEU A 216 -18.02 -0.23 -1.59
CA LEU A 216 -19.34 0.39 -1.74
C LEU A 216 -19.65 1.10 -0.42
N PRO A 217 -20.07 2.38 -0.45
CA PRO A 217 -20.27 3.15 0.77
C PRO A 217 -21.26 2.40 1.68
N ASN A 218 -20.82 2.11 2.91
CA ASN A 218 -21.65 1.42 3.87
C ASN A 218 -22.95 2.23 4.07
N PRO A 219 -24.15 1.64 3.89
CA PRO A 219 -25.41 2.37 4.07
C PRO A 219 -25.56 2.95 5.48
N ALA A 220 -24.91 2.38 6.50
CA ALA A 220 -24.91 2.90 7.85
C ALA A 220 -24.04 4.16 8.00
N GLU A 221 -22.84 4.17 7.41
CA GLU A 221 -21.95 5.33 7.42
C GLU A 221 -22.45 6.46 6.53
N SER A 222 -23.10 6.11 5.40
CA SER A 222 -23.76 7.08 4.52
C SER A 222 -24.92 7.77 5.23
N ARG A 223 -25.70 7.02 6.03
CA ARG A 223 -26.76 7.58 6.88
C ARG A 223 -26.22 8.43 8.04
N SER A 224 -25.07 8.06 8.62
CA SER A 224 -24.42 8.88 9.64
C SER A 224 -23.90 10.19 9.05
N ARG A 225 -23.14 10.12 7.94
CA ARG A 225 -22.62 11.31 7.24
C ARG A 225 -23.74 12.24 6.74
N ALA A 226 -24.86 11.67 6.28
CA ALA A 226 -26.04 12.46 5.90
C ALA A 226 -26.66 13.17 7.12
N ARG A 227 -26.80 12.49 8.26
CA ARG A 227 -27.30 13.10 9.51
C ARG A 227 -26.35 14.16 10.05
N ASP A 228 -25.04 13.92 10.02
CA ASP A 228 -24.03 14.85 10.49
C ASP A 228 -24.00 16.11 9.62
N ALA A 229 -24.12 15.97 8.30
CA ALA A 229 -24.22 17.09 7.36
C ALA A 229 -25.52 17.90 7.54
N GLU A 230 -26.65 17.23 7.82
CA GLU A 230 -27.94 17.86 8.09
C GLU A 230 -27.94 18.62 9.43
N GLN A 231 -27.22 18.11 10.43
CA GLN A 231 -27.05 18.73 11.74
C GLN A 231 -26.07 19.93 11.71
N ASP A 232 -25.04 19.87 10.87
CA ASP A 232 -24.11 20.99 10.65
C ASP A 232 -24.77 22.14 9.86
N GLN A 233 -25.59 21.81 8.85
CA GLN A 233 -26.43 22.80 8.17
C GLN A 233 -27.43 23.47 9.12
N SER A 234 -28.06 22.69 10.00
CA SER A 234 -28.98 23.23 11.01
C SER A 234 -28.28 24.13 12.03
N ARG A 235 -27.05 23.82 12.42
CA ARG A 235 -26.21 24.67 13.30
C ARG A 235 -25.78 25.95 12.59
N THR A 236 -25.38 25.86 11.33
CA THR A 236 -24.95 27.02 10.53
C THR A 236 -26.13 27.98 10.30
N ALA A 237 -27.32 27.45 10.01
CA ALA A 237 -28.55 28.24 9.89
C ALA A 237 -28.97 28.90 11.21
N ALA A 238 -28.82 28.22 12.34
CA ALA A 238 -29.12 28.77 13.66
C ALA A 238 -28.10 29.83 14.14
N SER A 239 -26.89 29.85 13.58
CA SER A 239 -25.85 30.85 13.90
C SER A 239 -25.95 32.13 13.05
N MET A 240 -26.90 32.23 12.11
CA MET A 240 -27.11 33.43 11.30
C MET A 240 -27.91 34.47 12.11
N ILE A 241 -27.21 35.28 12.92
CA ILE A 241 -27.76 36.50 13.49
C ILE A 241 -28.10 37.44 12.31
N PRO A 242 -29.35 37.90 12.14
CA PRO A 242 -29.67 38.82 11.06
C PRO A 242 -29.01 40.17 11.32
N VAL A 243 -27.95 40.46 10.57
CA VAL A 243 -27.39 41.81 10.48
C VAL A 243 -28.41 42.69 9.78
N ARG A 244 -29.10 43.55 10.55
CA ARG A 244 -29.88 44.66 9.99
C ARG A 244 -28.90 45.71 9.48
N THR A 245 -28.82 45.87 8.16
CA THR A 245 -28.13 47.01 7.54
C THR A 245 -29.15 47.90 6.84
N PRO A 246 -29.11 49.23 7.06
CA PRO A 246 -30.08 50.17 6.49
C PRO A 246 -29.79 50.46 5.01
N LEU A 247 -30.87 50.65 4.25
CA LEU A 247 -30.90 51.11 2.87
C LEU A 247 -30.20 52.47 2.73
N GLN A 248 -29.25 52.58 1.79
CA GLN A 248 -29.00 53.84 1.10
C GLN A 248 -28.93 53.66 -0.42
N LEU A 249 -29.81 54.44 -1.03
CA LEU A 249 -30.25 54.59 -2.40
C LEU A 249 -29.31 55.56 -3.12
N TRP A 250 -28.59 55.15 -4.19
CA TRP A 250 -28.04 56.08 -5.19
C TRP A 250 -27.96 55.39 -6.56
N VAL A 251 -28.88 55.75 -7.46
CA VAL A 251 -28.84 55.44 -8.90
C VAL A 251 -28.38 56.69 -9.65
N HIS A 252 -27.55 56.42 -10.66
CA HIS A 252 -26.83 57.30 -11.56
C HIS A 252 -27.58 58.52 -12.12
N SER A 253 -26.82 59.59 -12.34
CA SER A 253 -27.12 60.64 -13.30
C SER A 253 -26.24 60.50 -14.55
N ASP A 254 -26.80 60.99 -15.65
CA ASP A 254 -26.16 61.47 -16.89
C ASP A 254 -25.79 60.48 -18.00
N HIS A 255 -26.55 60.52 -19.11
CA HIS A 255 -26.14 61.34 -20.26
C HIS A 255 -27.27 61.55 -21.32
N PRO A 256 -27.17 62.58 -22.19
CA PRO A 256 -28.33 63.27 -22.76
C PRO A 256 -28.57 63.07 -24.28
N ALA A 257 -29.76 63.52 -24.67
CA ALA A 257 -30.14 64.22 -25.91
C ALA A 257 -29.71 63.66 -27.29
N SER A 258 -30.73 63.32 -28.09
CA SER A 258 -30.77 63.80 -29.49
C SER A 258 -32.21 63.99 -29.98
N SER A 259 -32.34 65.00 -30.83
CA SER A 259 -33.54 65.74 -31.15
C SER A 259 -34.42 65.11 -32.24
N ARG A 260 -35.72 65.38 -32.10
CA ARG A 260 -36.79 65.54 -33.13
C ARG A 260 -36.28 66.14 -34.47
N PRO A 261 -36.96 65.90 -35.62
CA PRO A 261 -38.29 66.45 -35.95
C PRO A 261 -39.17 65.45 -36.76
N GLY A 262 -40.46 65.67 -37.06
CA GLY A 262 -41.31 66.84 -37.03
C GLY A 262 -42.79 66.47 -37.28
N ARG A 263 -43.65 67.48 -37.11
CA ARG A 263 -45.02 67.62 -37.66
C ARG A 263 -45.05 67.31 -39.16
N GLU A 264 -46.15 66.92 -39.81
CA GLU A 264 -47.54 67.35 -39.73
C GLU A 264 -48.35 66.36 -40.58
N ASP A 265 -49.62 66.10 -40.29
CA ASP A 265 -50.65 66.18 -41.35
C ASP A 265 -52.05 66.32 -40.75
N ARG A 266 -52.84 67.12 -41.47
CA ARG A 266 -54.22 67.53 -41.23
C ARG A 266 -55.22 66.46 -41.63
#